data_AF-A0A844GFJ4-F1
#
_entry.id   AF-A0A844GFJ4-F1
#
_cell.length_a   1.000
_cell.length_b   1.000
_cell.length_c   1.000
_cell.angle_alpha   90.00
_cell.angle_beta   90.00
_cell.angle_gamma   90.00
#
_symmetry.space_group_name_H-M   'P 1'
#
loop_
_entity.id
_entity.type
_entity.pdbx_description
1 polymer ?
#
loop_
_entity_poly.entity_id
_entity_poly.type
_entity_poly.pdbx_seq_one_letter_code
_entity_poly.pdbx_strand_id
1 'polypeptide(L)'
;MRMSEQLKSTGSLLNATEAVGNWRAVLLYASTLIGSTLIFGLFAMMHSSFAIGLGGLLALATLFYGSNAVGIMLMDASRNGVSRPPLEAVMASLLSSHRLLGVALVAAVGLLLLLLAVAILFLICKIPGVGPLLFTFIMPLTTLLLGLTFFALAYVFFPLAASAVWHGASVLQVVSNLLAVVRQRLLAVMLQEIVLMLIIGVTSFIISGVLLFGLSMTGGMAARAFSALATPEVWAAWAAA
;
A
#
# COMPACT_ATOMS: atom_id res chain seq x y z
N MET A 1 27.11 -5.36 -14.81
CA MET A 1 25.93 -6.15 -15.21
C MET A 1 25.91 -6.22 -16.72
N ARG A 2 25.73 -7.40 -17.32
CA ARG A 2 25.73 -7.56 -18.79
C ARG A 2 24.39 -7.10 -19.36
N MET A 3 24.40 -6.41 -20.51
CA MET A 3 23.21 -5.85 -21.17
C MET A 3 22.08 -6.87 -21.38
N SER A 4 22.43 -8.16 -21.56
CA SER A 4 21.49 -9.28 -21.65
C SER A 4 20.72 -9.57 -20.35
N GLU A 5 21.30 -9.31 -19.17
CA GLU A 5 20.62 -9.46 -17.88
C GLU A 5 19.62 -8.32 -17.66
N GLN A 6 19.96 -7.11 -18.10
CA GLN A 6 19.05 -5.96 -18.03
C GLN A 6 17.84 -6.16 -18.93
N LEU A 7 18.01 -6.64 -20.16
CA LEU A 7 16.90 -6.93 -21.07
C LEU A 7 15.97 -8.03 -20.55
N LYS A 8 16.52 -9.10 -19.96
CA LYS A 8 15.71 -10.14 -19.29
C LYS A 8 14.95 -9.59 -18.08
N SER A 9 15.60 -8.73 -17.29
CA SER A 9 14.96 -8.05 -16.15
C SER A 9 13.81 -7.15 -16.60
N THR A 10 13.98 -6.37 -17.67
CA THR A 10 12.92 -5.50 -18.20
C THR A 10 11.75 -6.31 -18.77
N GLY A 11 12.03 -7.42 -19.47
CA GLY A 11 10.99 -8.34 -19.93
C GLY A 11 10.17 -8.94 -18.76
N SER A 12 10.84 -9.32 -17.67
CA SER A 12 10.17 -9.78 -16.45
C SER A 12 9.26 -8.71 -15.81
N LEU A 13 9.61 -7.42 -15.92
CA LEU A 13 8.80 -6.32 -15.39
C LEU A 13 7.57 -6.05 -16.25
N LEU A 14 7.68 -6.19 -17.57
CA LEU A 14 6.51 -6.12 -18.46
C LEU A 14 5.54 -7.27 -18.21
N ASN A 15 6.04 -8.48 -17.93
CA ASN A 15 5.20 -9.62 -17.55
C ASN A 15 4.48 -9.41 -16.20
N ALA A 16 4.91 -8.47 -15.35
CA ALA A 16 4.14 -8.12 -14.15
C ALA A 16 2.75 -7.58 -14.48
N THR A 17 2.54 -7.05 -15.70
CA THR A 17 1.20 -6.64 -16.17
C THR A 17 0.27 -7.82 -16.43
N GLU A 18 0.81 -9.02 -16.68
CA GLU A 18 0.00 -10.25 -16.79
C GLU A 18 -0.67 -10.62 -15.46
N ALA A 19 -0.23 -10.04 -14.33
CA ALA A 19 -0.94 -10.16 -13.05
C ALA A 19 -2.39 -9.67 -13.14
N VAL A 20 -2.68 -8.69 -14.01
CA VAL A 20 -4.05 -8.21 -14.28
C VAL A 20 -4.91 -9.31 -14.94
N GLY A 21 -4.28 -10.26 -15.64
CA GLY A 21 -4.94 -11.42 -16.22
C GLY A 21 -5.46 -12.43 -15.19
N ASN A 22 -5.00 -12.37 -13.94
CA ASN A 22 -5.53 -13.20 -12.86
C ASN A 22 -6.86 -12.60 -12.35
N TRP A 23 -7.95 -12.86 -13.07
CA TRP A 23 -9.28 -12.34 -12.75
C TRP A 23 -9.74 -12.68 -11.33
N ARG A 24 -9.33 -13.84 -10.78
CA ARG A 24 -9.67 -14.26 -9.41
C ARG A 24 -9.01 -13.34 -8.38
N ALA A 25 -7.75 -12.99 -8.59
CA ALA A 25 -7.02 -12.05 -7.73
C ALA A 25 -7.59 -10.63 -7.87
N VAL A 26 -7.92 -10.19 -9.09
CA VAL A 26 -8.56 -8.89 -9.35
C VAL A 26 -9.91 -8.79 -8.66
N LEU A 27 -10.77 -9.80 -8.79
CA LEU A 27 -12.08 -9.83 -8.11
C LEU A 27 -11.94 -9.86 -6.59
N LEU A 28 -11.00 -10.64 -6.04
CA LEU A 28 -10.76 -10.64 -4.60
C LEU A 28 -10.32 -9.24 -4.13
N TYR A 29 -9.43 -8.57 -4.86
CA TYR A 29 -9.01 -7.21 -4.54
C TYR A 29 -10.17 -6.22 -4.60
N ALA A 30 -10.98 -6.26 -5.67
CA ALA A 30 -12.17 -5.43 -5.81
C ALA A 30 -13.18 -5.67 -4.67
N SER A 31 -13.47 -6.93 -4.34
CA SER A 31 -14.35 -7.29 -3.22
C SER A 31 -13.79 -6.84 -1.87
N THR A 32 -12.47 -6.83 -1.70
CA THR A 32 -11.81 -6.33 -0.49
C THR A 32 -12.01 -4.82 -0.35
N LEU A 33 -11.80 -4.05 -1.43
CA LEU A 33 -12.01 -2.60 -1.43
C LEU A 33 -13.48 -2.24 -1.18
N ILE A 34 -14.40 -2.91 -1.86
CA ILE A 34 -15.85 -2.72 -1.70
C ILE A 34 -16.26 -3.09 -0.27
N GLY A 35 -15.88 -4.28 0.21
CA GLY A 35 -16.19 -4.75 1.56
C GLY A 35 -15.66 -3.81 2.64
N SER A 36 -14.41 -3.38 2.54
CA SER A 36 -13.81 -2.40 3.44
C SER A 36 -14.58 -1.08 3.46
N THR A 37 -14.95 -0.56 2.28
CA THR A 37 -15.70 0.70 2.15
C THR A 37 -17.11 0.57 2.72
N LEU A 38 -17.80 -0.53 2.46
CA LEU A 38 -19.14 -0.80 2.99
C LEU A 38 -19.12 -0.92 4.51
N ILE A 39 -18.17 -1.66 5.08
CA ILE A 39 -18.00 -1.78 6.53
C ILE A 39 -17.80 -0.40 7.16
N PHE A 40 -16.89 0.41 6.62
CA PHE A 40 -16.67 1.76 7.15
C PHE A 40 -17.93 2.63 7.01
N GLY A 41 -18.56 2.65 5.82
CA GLY A 41 -19.74 3.46 5.55
C GLY A 41 -20.92 3.14 6.45
N LEU A 42 -21.24 1.86 6.64
CA LEU A 42 -22.35 1.42 7.50
C LEU A 42 -22.16 1.87 8.95
N PHE A 43 -20.95 1.73 9.49
CA PHE A 43 -20.64 2.19 10.84
C PHE A 43 -20.59 3.72 10.96
N ALA A 44 -20.14 4.41 9.90
CA ALA A 44 -20.12 5.87 9.86
C ALA A 44 -21.53 6.48 9.88
N MET A 45 -22.50 5.82 9.24
CA MET A 45 -23.92 6.21 9.25
C MET A 45 -24.59 6.10 10.62
N MET A 46 -23.95 5.45 11.60
CA MET A 46 -24.48 5.37 12.98
C MET A 46 -24.25 6.66 13.78
N HIS A 47 -23.51 7.63 13.24
CA HIS A 47 -23.23 8.94 13.87
C HIS A 47 -22.66 8.87 15.30
N SER A 48 -21.99 7.77 15.64
CA SER A 48 -21.33 7.56 16.94
C SER A 48 -19.82 7.45 16.75
N SER A 49 -19.04 8.21 17.52
CA SER A 49 -17.57 8.17 17.44
C SER A 49 -17.02 6.77 17.71
N PHE A 50 -17.65 6.01 18.61
CA PHE A 50 -17.27 4.63 18.87
C PHE A 50 -17.55 3.74 17.65
N ALA A 51 -18.73 3.87 17.05
CA ALA A 51 -19.09 3.11 15.85
C ALA A 51 -18.14 3.43 14.69
N ILE A 52 -17.86 4.71 14.45
CA ILE A 52 -16.90 5.16 13.43
C ILE A 52 -15.51 4.55 13.68
N GLY A 53 -15.04 4.57 14.93
CA GLY A 53 -13.75 3.98 15.31
C GLY A 53 -13.69 2.48 15.06
N LEU A 54 -14.71 1.72 15.48
CA LEU A 54 -14.79 0.29 15.25
C LEU A 54 -14.92 -0.06 13.76
N GLY A 55 -15.77 0.66 13.02
CA GLY A 55 -15.91 0.52 11.58
C GLY A 55 -14.61 0.78 10.84
N GLY A 56 -13.86 1.80 11.24
CA GLY A 56 -12.51 2.09 10.72
C GLY A 56 -11.53 0.95 10.96
N LEU A 57 -11.50 0.38 12.17
CA LEU A 57 -10.63 -0.75 12.49
C LEU A 57 -10.98 -2.01 11.67
N LEU A 58 -12.28 -2.33 11.55
CA LEU A 58 -12.74 -3.48 10.77
C LEU A 58 -12.48 -3.30 9.27
N ALA A 59 -12.67 -2.10 8.75
CA ALA A 59 -12.34 -1.76 7.37
C ALA A 59 -10.83 -1.91 7.12
N LEU A 60 -9.98 -1.37 7.99
CA LEU A 60 -8.52 -1.53 7.90
C LEU A 60 -8.09 -2.99 7.99
N ALA A 61 -8.69 -3.78 8.89
CA ALA A 61 -8.40 -5.21 8.98
C ALA A 61 -8.79 -5.95 7.70
N THR A 62 -9.97 -5.64 7.15
CA THR A 62 -10.45 -6.21 5.88
C THR A 62 -9.48 -5.87 4.74
N LEU A 63 -9.10 -4.60 4.62
CA LEU A 63 -8.16 -4.13 3.61
C LEU A 63 -6.79 -4.79 3.76
N PHE A 64 -6.29 -4.88 4.99
CA PHE A 64 -4.99 -5.47 5.30
C PHE A 64 -4.94 -6.96 4.92
N TYR A 65 -5.88 -7.76 5.43
CA TYR A 65 -5.87 -9.20 5.16
C TYR A 65 -6.26 -9.54 3.72
N GLY A 66 -7.22 -8.82 3.14
CA GLY A 66 -7.63 -9.04 1.75
C GLY A 66 -6.54 -8.66 0.74
N SER A 67 -5.85 -7.53 0.93
CA SER A 67 -4.73 -7.14 0.05
C SER A 67 -3.57 -8.12 0.14
N ASN A 68 -3.26 -8.61 1.34
CA ASN A 68 -2.24 -9.65 1.51
C ASN A 68 -2.65 -10.99 0.89
N ALA A 69 -3.93 -11.37 0.95
CA ALA A 69 -4.43 -12.58 0.29
C ALA A 69 -4.25 -12.51 -1.24
N VAL A 70 -4.54 -11.35 -1.84
CA VAL A 70 -4.27 -11.09 -3.26
C VAL A 70 -2.77 -11.18 -3.56
N GLY A 71 -1.92 -10.59 -2.72
CA GLY A 71 -0.47 -10.70 -2.83
C GLY A 71 0.02 -12.14 -2.83
N ILE A 72 -0.49 -12.98 -1.93
CA ILE A 72 -0.21 -14.43 -1.88
C ILE A 72 -0.61 -15.11 -3.19
N MET A 73 -1.82 -14.85 -3.71
CA MET A 73 -2.29 -15.43 -4.97
C MET A 73 -1.39 -15.07 -6.16
N LEU A 74 -1.00 -13.80 -6.28
CA LEU A 74 -0.12 -13.32 -7.34
C LEU A 74 1.30 -13.88 -7.20
N MET A 75 1.77 -14.03 -5.96
CA MET A 75 3.04 -14.66 -5.66
C MET A 75 3.04 -16.15 -6.04
N ASP A 76 1.99 -16.91 -5.74
CA ASP A 76 1.92 -18.31 -6.16
C ASP A 76 1.85 -18.45 -7.67
N ALA A 77 1.07 -17.59 -8.34
CA ALA A 77 0.96 -17.59 -9.79
C ALA A 77 2.33 -17.32 -10.45
N SER A 78 3.09 -16.36 -9.94
CA SER A 78 4.41 -16.03 -10.46
C SER A 78 5.48 -17.08 -10.16
N ARG A 79 5.41 -17.77 -9.01
CA ARG A 79 6.42 -18.76 -8.60
C ARG A 79 6.14 -20.17 -9.11
N ASN A 80 4.88 -20.59 -9.03
CA ASN A 80 4.46 -21.97 -9.24
C ASN A 80 3.61 -22.13 -10.51
N GLY A 81 3.30 -21.02 -11.22
CA GLY A 81 2.42 -21.02 -12.39
C GLY A 81 0.94 -21.20 -12.06
N VAL A 82 0.58 -21.41 -10.79
CA VAL A 82 -0.79 -21.71 -10.35
C VAL A 82 -1.19 -20.79 -9.20
N SER A 83 -2.26 -20.03 -9.38
CA SER A 83 -2.86 -19.21 -8.33
C SER A 83 -3.75 -20.08 -7.43
N ARG A 84 -3.50 -20.06 -6.11
CA ARG A 84 -4.40 -20.74 -5.16
C ARG A 84 -5.81 -20.12 -5.15
N PRO A 85 -6.83 -20.84 -4.68
CA PRO A 85 -8.18 -20.30 -4.53
C PRO A 85 -8.28 -19.11 -3.57
N PRO A 86 -9.19 -18.14 -3.82
CA PRO A 86 -9.35 -16.96 -2.97
C PRO A 86 -9.59 -17.27 -1.49
N LEU A 87 -10.43 -18.26 -1.18
CA LEU A 87 -10.74 -18.62 0.20
C LEU A 87 -9.49 -19.12 0.95
N GLU A 88 -8.71 -19.99 0.31
CA GLU A 88 -7.44 -20.49 0.86
C GLU A 88 -6.42 -19.38 1.03
N ALA A 89 -6.38 -18.42 0.10
CA ALA A 89 -5.52 -17.25 0.21
C ALA A 89 -5.91 -16.35 1.39
N VAL A 90 -7.22 -16.14 1.62
CA VAL A 90 -7.73 -15.39 2.77
C VAL A 90 -7.37 -16.09 4.08
N MET A 91 -7.57 -17.40 4.17
CA MET A 91 -7.18 -18.17 5.35
C MET A 91 -5.67 -18.11 5.61
N ALA A 92 -4.86 -18.27 4.56
CA ALA A 92 -3.41 -18.13 4.66
C ALA A 92 -3.03 -16.72 5.17
N SER A 93 -3.63 -15.68 4.59
CA SER A 93 -3.40 -14.29 5.01
C SER A 93 -3.77 -14.04 6.46
N LEU A 94 -4.91 -14.54 6.94
CA LEU A 94 -5.30 -14.42 8.35
C LEU A 94 -4.28 -15.06 9.30
N LEU A 95 -3.71 -16.20 8.90
CA LEU A 95 -2.75 -16.96 9.70
C LEU A 95 -1.31 -16.41 9.63
N SER A 96 -0.93 -15.66 8.60
CA SER A 96 0.46 -15.22 8.42
C SER A 96 0.65 -13.71 8.41
N SER A 97 -0.29 -12.94 7.86
CA SER A 97 -0.06 -11.53 7.51
C SER A 97 0.12 -10.63 8.73
N HIS A 98 -0.41 -10.99 9.90
CA HIS A 98 -0.17 -10.26 11.15
C HIS A 98 1.33 -10.13 11.49
N ARG A 99 2.19 -11.04 11.00
CA ARG A 99 3.64 -10.93 11.15
C ARG A 99 4.21 -9.69 10.47
N LEU A 100 3.56 -9.18 9.42
CA LEU A 100 3.94 -7.91 8.80
C LEU A 100 3.75 -6.72 9.74
N LEU A 101 2.80 -6.78 10.68
CA LEU A 101 2.67 -5.76 11.71
C LEU A 101 3.89 -5.78 12.64
N GLY A 102 4.42 -6.97 12.97
CA GLY A 102 5.66 -7.10 13.71
C GLY A 102 6.87 -6.55 12.96
N VAL A 103 6.98 -6.83 11.66
CA VAL A 103 8.04 -6.27 10.80
C VAL A 103 7.91 -4.74 10.68
N ALA A 104 6.69 -4.25 10.50
CA ALA A 104 6.38 -2.82 10.45
C ALA A 104 6.73 -2.12 11.78
N LEU A 105 6.45 -2.77 12.91
CA LEU A 105 6.80 -2.23 14.23
C LEU A 105 8.32 -2.10 14.40
N VAL A 106 9.09 -3.11 14.00
CA VAL A 106 10.56 -3.03 14.02
C VAL A 106 11.07 -1.90 13.12
N ALA A 107 10.52 -1.78 11.91
CA ALA A 107 10.88 -0.70 10.99
C ALA A 107 10.49 0.69 11.57
N ALA A 108 9.33 0.80 12.22
CA ALA A 108 8.87 2.02 12.87
C ALA A 108 9.79 2.43 14.03
N VAL A 109 10.22 1.48 14.86
CA VAL A 109 11.22 1.75 15.91
C VAL A 109 12.53 2.27 15.30
N GLY A 110 13.02 1.64 14.23
CA GLY A 110 14.21 2.11 13.51
C GLY A 110 14.05 3.54 12.97
N LEU A 111 12.89 3.85 12.38
CA LEU A 111 12.58 5.19 11.88
C LEU A 111 12.49 6.21 13.01
N LEU A 112 11.85 5.87 14.14
CA LEU A 112 11.77 6.75 15.31
C LEU A 112 13.15 7.07 15.88
N LEU A 113 14.06 6.09 15.94
CA LEU A 113 15.45 6.32 16.37
C LEU A 113 16.20 7.25 15.41
N LEU A 114 16.01 7.08 14.10
CA LEU A 114 16.58 7.98 13.10
C LEU A 114 16.04 9.41 13.25
N LEU A 115 14.72 9.56 13.41
CA LEU A 115 14.08 10.87 13.61
C LEU A 115 14.59 11.53 14.90
N LEU A 116 14.77 10.77 15.97
CA LEU A 116 15.35 11.25 17.21
C LEU A 116 16.80 11.74 17.00
N ALA A 117 17.62 10.99 16.27
CA ALA A 117 18.98 11.40 15.95
C ALA A 117 19.00 12.71 15.12
N VAL A 118 18.14 12.83 14.11
CA VAL A 118 17.98 14.05 13.32
C VAL A 118 17.51 15.22 14.19
N ALA A 119 16.55 14.99 15.09
CA ALA A 119 16.09 16.02 16.02
C ALA A 119 17.22 16.51 16.94
N ILE A 120 18.05 15.61 17.47
CA ILE A 120 19.23 15.96 18.27
C ILE A 120 20.22 16.77 17.44
N LEU A 121 20.50 16.41 16.19
CA LEU A 121 21.36 17.18 15.29
C LEU A 121 20.82 18.61 15.08
N PHE A 122 19.52 18.77 14.89
CA PHE A 122 18.91 20.10 14.78
C PHE A 122 18.92 20.90 16.09
N LEU A 123 18.92 20.24 17.25
CA LEU A 123 19.16 20.92 18.53
C LEU A 123 20.60 21.44 18.60
N ILE A 124 21.59 20.69 18.09
CA ILE A 124 22.98 21.17 18.01
C ILE A 124 23.11 22.37 17.06
N CYS A 125 22.34 22.40 15.96
CA CYS A 125 22.29 23.56 15.06
C CYS A 125 21.74 24.85 15.71
N LYS A 126 21.15 24.79 16.92
CA LYS A 126 20.71 26.00 17.63
C LYS A 126 21.84 26.73 18.37
N ILE A 127 23.05 26.19 18.43
CA ILE A 127 24.17 26.82 19.14
C ILE A 127 24.55 28.15 18.44
N PRO A 128 24.57 29.30 19.14
CA PRO A 128 24.91 30.59 18.55
C PRO A 128 26.35 30.59 17.99
N GLY A 129 26.57 31.27 16.86
CA GLY A 129 27.87 31.37 16.17
C GLY A 129 28.14 30.25 15.17
N VAL A 130 28.01 28.98 15.58
CA VAL A 130 28.33 27.80 14.73
C VAL A 130 27.09 27.20 14.08
N GLY A 131 25.93 27.34 14.72
CA GLY A 131 24.65 26.76 14.33
C GLY A 131 24.19 27.06 12.89
N PRO A 132 24.21 28.32 12.43
CA PRO A 132 23.82 28.67 11.07
C PRO A 132 24.68 27.99 10.00
N LEU A 133 26.00 27.89 10.24
CA LEU A 133 26.93 27.24 9.31
C LEU A 133 26.70 25.72 9.27
N LEU A 134 26.49 25.08 10.42
CA LEU A 134 26.17 23.65 10.50
C LEU A 134 24.84 23.33 9.83
N PHE A 135 23.83 24.19 10.00
CA PHE A 135 22.50 24.00 9.42
C PHE A 135 22.53 23.97 7.89
N THR A 136 23.39 24.78 7.25
CA THR A 136 23.58 24.81 5.78
C THR A 136 23.90 23.42 5.22
N PHE A 137 24.63 22.57 5.96
CA PHE A 137 24.99 21.22 5.52
C PHE A 137 24.08 20.13 6.10
N ILE A 138 23.67 20.28 7.37
CA ILE A 138 22.86 19.25 8.05
C ILE A 138 21.46 19.17 7.42
N MET A 139 20.83 20.30 7.07
CA MET A 139 19.49 20.30 6.49
C MET A 139 19.38 19.50 5.17
N PRO A 140 20.22 19.73 4.14
CA PRO A 140 20.15 18.94 2.92
C PRO A 140 20.53 17.47 3.15
N LEU A 141 21.50 17.19 4.03
CA LEU A 141 21.91 15.83 4.34
C LEU A 141 20.80 15.02 5.02
N THR A 142 20.15 15.59 6.03
CA THR A 142 19.04 14.92 6.73
C THR A 142 17.80 14.82 5.86
N THR A 143 17.54 15.80 4.99
CA THR A 143 16.47 15.73 3.98
C THR A 143 16.69 14.56 3.02
N LEU A 144 17.89 14.42 2.47
CA LEU A 144 18.24 13.32 1.58
C LEU A 144 18.18 11.97 2.30
N LEU A 145 18.72 11.90 3.52
CA LEU A 145 18.69 10.70 4.35
C LEU A 145 17.26 10.23 4.66
N LEU A 146 16.38 11.13 5.09
CA LEU A 146 14.99 10.80 5.41
C LEU A 146 14.19 10.44 4.15
N GLY A 147 14.41 11.15 3.04
CA GLY A 147 13.78 10.83 1.75
C GLY A 147 14.19 9.45 1.23
N LEU A 148 15.49 9.14 1.25
CA LEU A 148 16.00 7.81 0.87
C LEU A 148 15.52 6.72 1.83
N THR A 149 15.43 7.00 3.13
CA THR A 149 14.91 6.05 4.12
C THR A 149 13.44 5.76 3.87
N PHE A 150 12.61 6.79 3.62
CA PHE A 150 11.21 6.61 3.27
C PHE A 150 11.06 5.78 2.00
N PHE A 151 11.80 6.13 0.95
CA PHE A 151 11.77 5.39 -0.31
C PHE A 151 12.17 3.92 -0.11
N ALA A 152 13.27 3.67 0.59
CA ALA A 152 13.74 2.31 0.88
C ALA A 152 12.73 1.53 1.72
N LEU A 153 12.10 2.14 2.71
CA LEU A 153 11.08 1.48 3.53
C LEU A 153 9.83 1.16 2.71
N ALA A 154 9.25 2.17 2.07
CA ALA A 154 7.95 2.07 1.38
C ALA A 154 8.01 1.17 0.14
N TYR A 155 9.07 1.28 -0.67
CA TYR A 155 9.10 0.66 -2.00
C TYR A 155 10.05 -0.53 -2.11
N VAL A 156 10.96 -0.73 -1.17
CA VAL A 156 11.89 -1.86 -1.21
C VAL A 156 11.64 -2.81 -0.03
N PHE A 157 11.68 -2.28 1.19
CA PHE A 157 11.62 -3.08 2.41
C PHE A 157 10.26 -3.74 2.59
N PHE A 158 9.15 -3.00 2.49
CA PHE A 158 7.82 -3.56 2.70
C PHE A 158 7.41 -4.58 1.62
N PRO A 159 7.63 -4.36 0.32
CA PRO A 159 7.35 -5.39 -0.70
C PRO A 159 8.15 -6.67 -0.48
N LEU A 160 9.44 -6.56 -0.16
CA LEU A 160 10.27 -7.73 0.15
C LEU A 160 9.88 -8.40 1.47
N ALA A 161 9.47 -7.63 2.48
CA ALA A 161 8.97 -8.15 3.74
C ALA A 161 7.66 -8.92 3.54
N ALA A 162 6.72 -8.36 2.79
CA ALA A 162 5.46 -8.98 2.41
C ALA A 162 5.73 -10.32 1.72
N SER A 163 6.59 -10.29 0.70
CA SER A 163 7.04 -11.49 -0.02
C SER A 163 7.61 -12.56 0.90
N ALA A 164 8.46 -12.19 1.87
CA ALA A 164 9.06 -13.13 2.80
C ALA A 164 8.05 -13.70 3.81
N VAL A 165 7.13 -12.88 4.32
CA VAL A 165 6.06 -13.33 5.23
C VAL A 165 5.09 -14.28 4.53
N TRP A 166 4.73 -14.01 3.27
CA TRP A 166 3.89 -14.91 2.47
C TRP A 166 4.54 -16.28 2.23
N HIS A 167 5.88 -16.35 2.29
CA HIS A 167 6.64 -17.61 2.30
C HIS A 167 6.72 -18.30 3.66
N GLY A 168 6.04 -17.78 4.68
CA GLY A 168 6.02 -18.34 6.01
C GLY A 168 7.21 -17.95 6.89
N ALA A 169 8.05 -16.99 6.48
CA ALA A 169 9.12 -16.49 7.33
C ALA A 169 8.56 -15.86 8.63
N SER A 170 9.30 -16.02 9.72
CA SER A 170 9.04 -15.33 10.98
C SER A 170 9.56 -13.88 10.92
N VAL A 171 9.07 -13.01 11.80
CA VAL A 171 9.45 -11.59 11.85
C VAL A 171 10.96 -11.39 11.90
N LEU A 172 11.67 -12.13 12.76
CA LEU A 172 13.13 -12.01 12.89
C LEU A 172 13.87 -12.49 11.64
N GLN A 173 13.43 -13.58 11.02
CA GLN A 173 14.01 -14.07 9.76
C GLN A 173 13.83 -13.06 8.63
N VAL A 174 12.67 -12.39 8.58
CA VAL A 174 12.43 -11.32 7.60
C VAL A 174 13.42 -10.18 7.81
N VAL A 175 13.56 -9.69 9.05
CA VAL A 175 14.48 -8.59 9.36
C VAL A 175 15.93 -8.96 9.04
N SER A 176 16.40 -10.16 9.41
CA SER A 176 17.78 -10.59 9.12
C SER A 176 18.06 -10.70 7.63
N ASN A 177 17.11 -11.27 6.88
CA ASN A 177 17.27 -11.46 5.44
C ASN A 177 17.24 -10.12 4.69
N LEU A 178 16.36 -9.20 5.09
CA LEU A 178 16.28 -7.87 4.50
C LEU A 178 17.56 -7.06 4.76
N LEU A 179 18.14 -7.13 5.96
CA LEU A 179 19.42 -6.48 6.24
C LEU A 179 20.55 -7.00 5.35
N ALA A 180 20.57 -8.30 5.05
CA ALA A 180 21.55 -8.88 4.14
C ALA A 180 21.35 -8.43 2.68
N VAL A 181 20.09 -8.42 2.20
CA VAL A 181 19.74 -7.96 0.84
C VAL A 181 20.08 -6.49 0.65
N VAL A 182 19.78 -5.67 1.66
CA VAL A 182 20.06 -4.24 1.65
C VAL A 182 21.57 -3.99 1.46
N ARG A 183 22.43 -4.75 2.13
CA ARG A 183 23.89 -4.56 2.05
C ARG A 183 24.50 -4.98 0.72
N GLN A 184 23.88 -5.91 -0.01
CA GLN A 184 24.50 -6.54 -1.18
C GLN A 184 23.90 -6.13 -2.52
N ARG A 185 22.60 -5.78 -2.56
CA ARG A 185 21.86 -5.60 -3.82
C ARG A 185 20.98 -4.37 -3.86
N LEU A 186 21.08 -3.46 -2.89
CA LEU A 186 20.23 -2.26 -2.78
C LEU A 186 20.07 -1.53 -4.12
N LEU A 187 21.17 -1.17 -4.76
CA LEU A 187 21.16 -0.34 -5.97
C LEU A 187 20.43 -1.05 -7.13
N ALA A 188 20.67 -2.35 -7.31
CA ALA A 188 20.00 -3.13 -8.34
C ALA A 188 18.49 -3.25 -8.09
N VAL A 189 18.08 -3.52 -6.84
CA VAL A 189 16.67 -3.63 -6.46
C VAL A 189 15.97 -2.26 -6.60
N MET A 190 16.63 -1.18 -6.18
CA MET A 190 16.09 0.18 -6.32
C MET A 190 15.84 0.55 -7.78
N LEU A 191 16.77 0.22 -8.69
CA LEU A 191 16.59 0.49 -10.12
C LEU A 191 15.43 -0.30 -10.72
N GLN A 192 15.25 -1.57 -10.33
CA GLN A 192 14.11 -2.38 -10.77
C GLN A 192 12.79 -1.85 -10.23
N GLU A 193 12.74 -1.44 -8.95
CA GLU A 193 11.56 -0.83 -8.34
C GLU A 193 11.20 0.51 -8.99
N ILE A 194 12.17 1.34 -9.36
CA ILE A 194 11.88 2.60 -10.09
C ILE A 194 11.18 2.30 -11.42
N VAL A 195 11.69 1.34 -12.19
CA VAL A 195 11.08 0.95 -13.47
C VAL A 195 9.70 0.34 -13.25
N LEU A 196 9.55 -0.54 -12.25
CA LEU A 196 8.27 -1.15 -11.90
C LEU A 196 7.23 -0.09 -11.50
N MET A 197 7.61 0.85 -10.63
CA MET A 197 6.76 1.94 -10.17
C MET A 197 6.37 2.89 -11.30
N LEU A 198 7.25 3.11 -12.29
CA LEU A 198 6.91 3.88 -13.48
C LEU A 198 5.84 3.15 -14.31
N ILE A 199 6.02 1.85 -14.57
CA ILE A 199 5.05 1.04 -15.31
C ILE A 199 3.71 1.00 -14.56
N ILE A 200 3.72 0.61 -13.29
CA ILE A 200 2.52 0.57 -12.44
C ILE A 200 1.87 1.94 -12.34
N GLY A 201 2.65 3.01 -12.18
CA GLY A 201 2.16 4.38 -12.07
C GLY A 201 1.43 4.83 -13.33
N VAL A 202 2.01 4.61 -14.51
CA VAL A 202 1.37 4.94 -15.80
C VAL A 202 0.11 4.09 -16.02
N THR A 203 0.20 2.78 -15.79
CA THR A 203 -0.96 1.88 -15.94
C THR A 203 -2.08 2.25 -14.98
N SER A 204 -1.75 2.51 -13.71
CA SER A 204 -2.72 2.92 -12.69
C SER A 204 -3.33 4.27 -13.01
N PHE A 205 -2.53 5.25 -13.46
CA PHE A 205 -3.03 6.56 -13.88
C PHE A 205 -4.07 6.45 -15.00
N ILE A 206 -3.79 5.63 -16.03
CA ILE A 206 -4.73 5.41 -17.14
C ILE A 206 -6.02 4.75 -16.63
N ILE A 207 -5.91 3.65 -15.87
CA ILE A 207 -7.07 2.91 -15.34
C ILE A 207 -7.90 3.81 -14.41
N SER A 208 -7.26 4.49 -13.47
CA SER A 208 -7.93 5.42 -12.55
C SER A 208 -8.56 6.59 -13.28
N GLY A 209 -7.93 7.13 -14.33
CA GLY A 209 -8.50 8.18 -15.16
C GLY A 209 -9.84 7.76 -15.79
N VAL A 210 -9.89 6.55 -16.36
CA VAL A 210 -11.13 5.98 -16.93
C VAL A 210 -12.20 5.78 -15.85
N LEU A 211 -11.83 5.17 -14.72
CA LEU A 211 -12.76 4.88 -13.63
C LEU A 211 -13.30 6.15 -12.96
N LEU A 212 -12.44 7.14 -12.68
CA LEU A 212 -12.85 8.41 -12.07
C LEU A 212 -13.70 9.24 -13.01
N PHE A 213 -13.41 9.22 -14.32
CA PHE A 213 -14.27 9.87 -15.30
C PHE A 213 -15.67 9.25 -15.30
N GLY A 214 -15.77 7.92 -15.37
CA GLY A 214 -17.05 7.20 -15.26
C GLY A 214 -17.77 7.51 -13.95
N LEU A 215 -17.06 7.46 -12.81
CA LEU A 215 -17.61 7.79 -11.50
C LEU A 215 -18.12 9.23 -11.44
N SER A 216 -17.43 10.19 -12.05
CA SER A 216 -17.87 11.59 -12.05
C SER A 216 -19.19 11.78 -12.80
N MET A 217 -19.34 11.11 -13.95
CA MET A 217 -20.56 11.16 -14.76
C MET A 217 -21.73 10.50 -14.02
N THR A 218 -21.54 9.25 -13.59
CA THR A 218 -22.58 8.48 -12.90
C THR A 218 -22.91 9.08 -11.54
N GLY A 219 -21.91 9.53 -10.78
CA GLY A 219 -22.09 10.20 -9.49
C GLY A 219 -22.88 11.49 -9.62
N GLY A 220 -22.60 12.30 -10.65
CA GLY A 220 -23.39 13.50 -10.94
C GLY A 220 -24.85 13.21 -11.29
N MET A 221 -25.11 12.14 -12.05
CA MET A 221 -26.47 11.69 -12.37
C MET A 221 -27.20 11.16 -11.13
N ALA A 222 -26.52 10.31 -10.33
CA ALA A 222 -27.09 9.73 -9.12
C ALA A 222 -27.44 10.82 -8.09
N ALA A 223 -26.52 11.76 -7.84
CA ALA A 223 -26.77 12.88 -6.93
C ALA A 223 -28.02 13.67 -7.34
N ARG A 224 -28.20 13.92 -8.63
CA ARG A 224 -29.38 14.61 -9.16
C ARG A 224 -30.67 13.80 -9.00
N ALA A 225 -30.64 12.52 -9.34
CA ALA A 225 -31.80 11.63 -9.19
C ALA A 225 -32.25 11.53 -7.73
N PHE A 226 -31.32 11.36 -6.78
CA PHE A 226 -31.65 11.30 -5.36
C PHE A 226 -32.05 12.67 -4.78
N SER A 227 -31.47 13.78 -5.26
CA SER A 227 -31.93 15.12 -4.89
C SER A 227 -33.36 15.41 -5.36
N ALA A 228 -33.77 14.87 -6.52
CA ALA A 228 -35.12 15.00 -7.05
C ALA A 228 -36.16 14.17 -6.27
N LEU A 229 -35.75 13.02 -5.72
CA LEU A 229 -36.58 12.17 -4.85
C LEU A 229 -36.74 12.73 -3.43
N ALA A 230 -35.87 13.66 -3.01
CA ALA A 230 -35.91 14.26 -1.68
C ALA A 230 -36.89 15.45 -1.57
N THR A 231 -37.62 15.79 -2.64
CA THR A 231 -38.60 16.90 -2.60
C THR A 231 -39.90 16.44 -1.94
N PRO A 232 -40.52 17.26 -1.05
CA PRO A 232 -41.72 16.88 -0.30
C PRO A 232 -42.92 16.48 -1.19
N GLU A 233 -42.99 17.06 -2.39
CA GLU A 233 -44.07 16.83 -3.36
C GLU A 233 -44.08 15.39 -3.90
N VAL A 234 -42.89 14.79 -4.08
CA VAL A 234 -42.77 13.41 -4.57
C VAL A 234 -43.24 12.44 -3.48
N TRP A 235 -42.84 12.64 -2.22
CA TRP A 235 -43.33 11.81 -1.10
C TRP A 235 -44.86 11.89 -0.94
N ALA A 236 -45.45 13.07 -1.11
CA ALA A 236 -46.89 13.26 -1.06
C ALA A 236 -47.62 12.53 -2.20
N ALA A 237 -47.04 12.49 -3.41
CA ALA A 237 -47.61 11.80 -4.55
C ALA A 237 -47.61 10.26 -4.39
N TRP A 238 -46.58 9.68 -3.75
CA TRP A 238 -46.52 8.25 -3.44
C TRP A 238 -47.41 7.85 -2.26
N ALA A 239 -47.65 8.75 -1.30
CA ALA A 239 -48.55 8.49 -0.18
C ALA A 239 -50.05 8.61 -0.54
N ALA A 240 -50.35 9.25 -1.67
CA ALA A 240 -51.71 9.43 -2.20
C ALA A 240 -52.10 8.39 -3.27
N ALA A 241 -51.19 7.48 -3.64
CA ALA A 241 -51.38 6.38 -4.57
C ALA A 241 -51.51 5.04 -3.81
#